data_AF-A0A7K8GHY3-F1
#
_entry.id   AF-A0A7K8GHY3-F1
#
_cell.length_a   1.000
_cell.length_b   1.000
_cell.length_c   1.000
_cell.angle_alpha   90.00
_cell.angle_beta   90.00
_cell.angle_gamma   90.00
#
_symmetry.space_group_name_H-M   'P 1'
#
loop_
_entity.id
_entity.type
_entity.pdbx_description
1 polymer ?
#
loop_
_entity_poly.entity_id
_entity_poly.type
_entity_poly.pdbx_seq_one_letter_code
_entity_poly.pdbx_strand_id
1 'polypeptide(L)' 'PSKNFVMKTHSVPLTQEEMDKEFKAFLHTFFEEGSFLERFPKVYERMKRLGNFSVISCEHLLQNKELMTYLEESRF' A
#
# COMPACT_ATOMS: atom_id res chain seq x y z
N PRO A 1 -13.71 -14.94 5.30
CA PRO A 1 -13.64 -14.95 6.78
C PRO A 1 -13.08 -16.28 7.27
N SER A 2 -11.97 -16.27 8.00
CA SER A 2 -11.49 -17.48 8.68
C SER A 2 -12.23 -17.63 10.01
N LYS A 3 -12.16 -18.79 10.66
CA LYS A 3 -12.86 -19.04 11.95
C LYS A 3 -12.51 -18.00 13.03
N ASN A 4 -11.39 -17.31 12.92
CA ASN A 4 -10.86 -16.40 13.95
C ASN A 4 -10.74 -14.93 13.50
N PHE A 5 -10.99 -14.61 12.22
CA PHE A 5 -10.77 -13.25 11.71
C PHE A 5 -11.88 -12.79 10.76
N VAL A 6 -12.34 -11.57 11.01
CA VAL A 6 -13.23 -10.82 10.12
C VAL A 6 -12.38 -9.87 9.29
N MET A 7 -12.49 -9.95 7.97
CA MET A 7 -11.83 -9.02 7.05
C MET A 7 -12.85 -7.99 6.59
N LYS A 8 -12.49 -6.71 6.71
CA LYS A 8 -13.24 -5.57 6.17
C LYS A 8 -12.36 -4.84 5.16
N THR A 9 -12.97 -4.42 4.05
CA THR A 9 -12.29 -3.69 2.98
C THR A 9 -12.90 -2.30 2.89
N HIS A 10 -12.04 -1.29 2.83
CA HIS A 10 -12.43 0.10 2.72
C HIS A 10 -11.75 0.70 1.49
N SER A 11 -12.47 1.57 0.79
CA SER A 11 -11.91 2.32 -0.33
C SER A 11 -10.88 3.32 0.16
N VAL A 12 -9.86 3.55 -0.66
CA VAL A 12 -8.80 4.56 -0.45
C VAL A 12 -8.77 5.50 -1.65
N PRO A 13 -8.19 6.71 -1.54
CA PRO A 13 -8.17 7.69 -2.62
C PRO A 13 -7.10 7.40 -3.67
N LEU A 14 -6.87 6.11 -3.96
CA LEU A 14 -5.98 5.63 -5.00
C LEU A 14 -6.75 4.67 -5.90
N THR A 15 -6.54 4.79 -7.20
CA THR A 15 -7.11 3.84 -8.15
C THR A 15 -6.31 2.55 -8.18
N GLN A 16 -6.98 1.44 -8.49
CA GLN A 16 -6.30 0.16 -8.71
C GLN A 16 -5.26 0.27 -9.83
N GLU A 17 -5.55 1.04 -10.87
CA GLU A 17 -4.64 1.25 -12.01
C GLU A 17 -3.34 1.94 -11.59
N GLU A 18 -3.41 2.99 -10.76
CA GLU A 18 -2.23 3.69 -10.24
C GLU A 18 -1.34 2.77 -9.40
N MET A 19 -1.95 1.98 -8.52
CA MET A 19 -1.22 1.01 -7.69
C MET A 19 -0.58 -0.08 -8.56
N ASP A 20 -1.34 -0.67 -9.48
CA ASP A 20 -0.85 -1.73 -10.37
C ASP A 20 0.31 -1.24 -11.23
N LYS A 21 0.22 0.00 -11.74
CA LYS A 21 1.27 0.62 -12.55
C LYS A 21 2.56 0.78 -11.77
N GLU A 22 2.52 1.37 -10.58
CA GLU A 22 3.73 1.56 -9.77
C GLU A 22 4.28 0.23 -9.24
N PHE A 23 3.41 -0.72 -8.89
CA PHE A 23 3.85 -2.04 -8.42
C PHE A 23 4.51 -2.86 -9.54
N LYS A 24 3.95 -2.87 -10.75
CA LYS A 24 4.58 -3.48 -11.93
C LYS A 24 5.91 -2.83 -12.24
N ALA A 25 6.00 -1.49 -12.18
CA ALA A 25 7.25 -0.78 -12.40
C ALA A 25 8.31 -1.14 -11.34
N PHE A 26 7.91 -1.23 -10.06
CA PHE A 26 8.79 -1.68 -8.98
C PHE A 26 9.31 -3.10 -9.24
N LEU A 27 8.43 -4.07 -9.54
CA LEU A 27 8.84 -5.45 -9.80
C LEU A 27 9.78 -5.54 -11.01
N HIS A 28 9.44 -4.86 -12.11
CA HIS A 28 10.30 -4.82 -13.29
C HIS A 28 11.69 -4.28 -12.95
N THR A 29 11.77 -3.14 -12.26
CA THR A 29 13.05 -2.56 -11.83
C THR A 29 13.79 -3.47 -10.84
N PHE A 30 13.09 -4.17 -9.95
CA PHE A 30 13.70 -5.05 -8.96
C PHE A 30 14.33 -6.30 -9.59
N PHE A 31 13.68 -6.88 -10.60
CA PHE A 31 14.16 -8.05 -11.33
C PHE A 31 14.96 -7.70 -12.59
N GLU A 32 15.17 -6.42 -12.89
CA GLU A 32 16.00 -5.97 -14.00
C GLU A 32 17.43 -6.56 -13.86
N GLU A 33 17.94 -7.11 -14.96
CA GLU A 33 19.33 -7.55 -15.07
C GLU A 33 20.28 -6.33 -15.07
N GLY A 34 21.52 -6.53 -14.64
CA GLY A 34 22.52 -5.45 -14.54
C GLY A 34 23.18 -5.37 -13.17
N SER A 35 23.99 -4.33 -12.95
CA SER A 35 24.70 -4.18 -11.68
C SER A 35 23.76 -3.73 -10.55
N PHE A 36 24.02 -4.21 -9.33
CA PHE A 36 23.27 -3.79 -8.16
C PHE A 36 23.32 -2.27 -7.94
N LEU A 37 24.47 -1.64 -8.20
CA LEU A 37 24.68 -0.21 -7.98
C LEU A 37 23.82 0.66 -8.91
N GLU A 38 23.57 0.20 -10.14
CA GLU A 38 22.67 0.89 -11.07
C GLU A 38 21.19 0.67 -10.71
N ARG A 39 20.86 -0.52 -10.19
CA ARG A 39 19.49 -0.91 -9.87
C ARG A 39 18.98 -0.34 -8.54
N PHE A 40 19.82 -0.36 -7.51
CA PHE A 40 19.46 0.08 -6.15
C PHE A 40 18.81 1.47 -6.08
N PRO A 41 19.37 2.54 -6.69
CA PRO A 41 18.73 3.86 -6.62
C PRO A 41 17.35 3.88 -7.29
N LYS A 42 17.16 3.16 -8.41
CA LYS A 42 15.86 3.06 -9.08
C LYS A 42 14.83 2.35 -8.18
N VAL A 43 15.22 1.24 -7.56
CA VAL A 43 14.37 0.49 -6.62
C VAL A 43 13.99 1.37 -5.44
N TYR A 44 14.95 2.09 -4.85
CA TYR A 44 14.71 2.98 -3.73
C TYR A 44 13.68 4.06 -4.07
N GLU A 45 13.79 4.71 -5.23
CA GLU A 45 12.80 5.70 -5.67
C GLU A 45 11.40 5.13 -5.82
N ARG A 46 11.27 3.92 -6.38
CA ARG A 46 9.99 3.22 -6.51
C ARG A 46 9.41 2.84 -5.14
N MET A 47 10.26 2.36 -4.21
CA MET A 47 9.83 2.08 -2.83
C MET A 47 9.32 3.33 -2.12
N LYS A 48 9.94 4.50 -2.31
CA LYS A 48 9.41 5.76 -1.76
C LYS A 48 8.00 6.06 -2.26
N ARG A 49 7.72 5.83 -3.56
CA ARG A 49 6.39 6.07 -4.14
C ARG A 49 5.34 5.11 -3.55
N LEU A 50 5.66 3.82 -3.47
CA LEU A 50 4.78 2.83 -2.83
C LEU A 50 4.57 3.12 -1.34
N GLY A 51 5.61 3.58 -0.64
CA GLY A 51 5.51 4.05 0.73
C GLY A 51 4.55 5.24 0.86
N ASN A 52 4.63 6.22 -0.04
CA ASN A 52 3.72 7.36 -0.07
C ASN A 52 2.26 6.94 -0.28
N PHE A 53 2.01 5.97 -1.17
CA PHE A 53 0.67 5.40 -1.36
C PHE A 53 0.12 4.75 -0.08
N SER A 54 1.00 4.06 0.65
CA SER A 54 0.64 3.45 1.94
C SER A 54 0.30 4.52 2.98
N VAL A 55 1.09 5.60 3.07
CA VAL A 55 0.84 6.73 3.99
C VAL A 55 -0.49 7.40 3.68
N ILE A 56 -0.75 7.76 2.42
CA ILE A 56 -2.02 8.37 1.99
C ILE A 56 -3.21 7.46 2.31
N SER A 57 -3.06 6.16 2.08
CA SER A 57 -4.10 5.17 2.40
C SER A 57 -4.35 5.12 3.91
N CYS A 58 -3.31 5.09 4.74
CA CYS A 58 -3.42 5.13 6.20
C CYS A 58 -4.10 6.42 6.69
N GLU A 59 -3.70 7.58 6.18
CA GLU A 59 -4.32 8.85 6.52
C GLU A 59 -5.83 8.84 6.22
N HIS A 60 -6.22 8.32 5.04
CA HIS A 60 -7.62 8.20 4.68
C HIS A 60 -8.40 7.24 5.59
N LEU A 61 -7.81 6.09 5.93
CA LEU A 61 -8.43 5.12 6.84
C LEU A 61 -8.61 5.70 8.25
N LEU A 62 -7.61 6.42 8.76
CA LEU A 62 -7.69 7.09 10.06
C LEU A 62 -8.74 8.21 10.10
N GLN A 63 -9.01 8.85 8.96
CA GLN A 63 -10.06 9.86 8.83
C GLN A 63 -11.47 9.26 8.63
N ASN A 64 -11.58 7.95 8.38
CA ASN A 64 -12.85 7.27 8.22
C ASN A 64 -13.51 7.06 9.59
N LYS A 65 -14.48 7.92 9.93
CA LYS A 65 -15.18 7.88 11.22
C LYS A 65 -15.89 6.55 11.49
N GLU A 66 -16.51 5.95 10.47
CA GLU A 66 -17.21 4.66 10.62
C GLU A 66 -16.23 3.55 11.01
N LEU A 67 -15.08 3.49 10.33
CA LEU A 67 -14.02 2.53 10.65
C LEU A 67 -13.47 2.77 12.06
N MET A 68 -13.18 4.02 12.42
CA MET A 68 -12.63 4.35 13.74
C MET A 68 -13.60 3.99 14.87
N THR A 69 -14.89 4.31 14.73
CA THR A 69 -15.93 3.90 15.69
C THR A 69 -16.03 2.38 15.79
N TYR A 70 -16.02 1.67 14.66
CA TYR A 70 -16.03 0.20 14.67
C TYR A 70 -14.83 -0.40 15.43
N LEU A 71 -13.62 0.14 15.22
CA LEU A 71 -12.42 -0.32 15.92
C LEU A 71 -12.51 -0.09 17.43
N GLU A 72 -13.06 1.05 17.85
CA GLU A 72 -13.29 1.37 19.27
C GLU A 72 -14.31 0.42 19.91
N GLU A 73 -15.46 0.22 19.26
CA GLU A 73 -16.54 -0.67 19.74
C GLU A 73 -16.11 -2.14 19.79
N SER A 74 -15.33 -2.58 18.80
CA SER A 74 -14.84 -3.96 18.73
C SER A 74 -13.68 -4.25 19.70
N ARG A 75 -13.15 -3.21 20.38
CA ARG A 75 -11.98 -3.31 21.27
C ARG A 75 -10.80 -4.02 20.60
N PHE A 76 -10.56 -3.67 19.34
CA PHE A 76 -9.46 -4.19 18.53
C PHE A 76 -8.09 -3.93 19.17
#